data_AF-A0A925RUR8-F1
#
_entry.id   AF-A0A925RUR8-F1
#
_cell.length_a   1.000
_cell.length_b   1.000
_cell.length_c   1.000
_cell.angle_alpha   90.00
_cell.angle_beta   90.00
_cell.angle_gamma   90.00
#
_symmetry.space_group_name_H-M   'P 1'
#
loop_
_entity.id
_entity.type
_entity.pdbx_description
1 polymer ?
#
loop_
_entity_poly.entity_id
_entity_poly.type
_entity_poly.pdbx_seq_one_letter_code
_entity_poly.pdbx_strand_id
1 'polypeptide(L)' 'VKVALSAASGELLRLYGPKRRFLGVGEIRGDGEVHPKRLVASRLNPAT' A
#
# COMPACT_ATOMS: atom_id res chain seq x y z
N VAL A 1 6.33 -2.36 -14.56
CA VAL A 1 5.34 -1.79 -13.63
C VAL A 1 5.45 -0.27 -13.72
N LYS A 2 4.38 0.46 -14.06
CA LYS A 2 4.42 1.91 -14.25
C LYS A 2 4.20 2.59 -12.90
N VAL A 3 5.24 3.19 -12.33
CA VAL A 3 5.12 4.05 -11.15
C VAL A 3 4.82 5.46 -11.66
N ALA A 4 3.70 6.03 -11.22
CA ALA A 4 3.33 7.40 -11.56
C ALA A 4 4.37 8.37 -10.96
N LEU A 5 4.69 9.40 -11.74
CA LEU A 5 5.71 10.40 -11.46
C LEU A 5 5.40 11.18 -10.17
N SER A 6 6.43 11.44 -9.37
CA SER A 6 6.48 12.45 -8.30
C SER A 6 5.35 12.36 -7.28
N ALA A 7 5.29 11.25 -6.54
CA ALA A 7 4.38 11.18 -5.43
C ALA A 7 5.01 11.86 -4.20
N ALA A 8 4.38 12.93 -3.72
CA ALA A 8 4.91 13.80 -2.68
C ALA A 8 4.71 13.19 -1.28
N SER A 9 5.57 13.55 -0.33
CA SER A 9 5.34 13.21 1.08
C SER A 9 3.95 13.67 1.52
N GLY A 10 3.20 12.81 2.19
CA GLY A 10 1.81 13.02 2.59
C GLY A 10 0.77 12.52 1.59
N GLU A 11 1.18 12.10 0.39
CA GLU A 11 0.25 11.59 -0.62
C GLU A 11 -0.27 10.19 -0.27
N LEU A 12 -1.58 9.99 -0.48
CA LEU A 12 -2.24 8.71 -0.24
C LEU A 12 -2.26 7.85 -1.51
N LEU A 13 -1.80 6.61 -1.37
CA LEU A 13 -1.74 5.62 -2.43
C LEU A 13 -2.65 4.43 -2.16
N ARG A 14 -3.18 3.82 -3.23
CA ARG A 14 -3.81 2.50 -3.15
C ARG A 14 -2.75 1.41 -3.18
N LEU A 15 -2.78 0.52 -2.19
CA LEU A 15 -1.87 -0.60 -2.08
C LEU A 15 -2.51 -1.85 -2.70
N TYR A 16 -1.75 -2.54 -3.54
CA TYR A 16 -2.16 -3.78 -4.18
C TYR A 16 -1.12 -4.87 -3.93
N GLY A 17 -1.61 -6.07 -3.61
CA GLY A 17 -0.79 -7.26 -3.47
C GLY A 17 -0.70 -8.04 -4.78
N PRO A 18 -0.17 -9.27 -4.71
CA PRO A 18 -0.16 -10.18 -5.85
C PRO A 18 -1.55 -10.31 -6.49
N LYS A 19 -1.58 -10.52 -7.81
CA LYS A 19 -2.82 -10.63 -8.62
C LYS A 19 -3.72 -9.38 -8.56
N ARG A 20 -3.14 -8.20 -8.30
CA ARG A 20 -3.86 -6.91 -8.21
C ARG A 20 -4.93 -6.89 -7.10
N ARG A 21 -4.79 -7.73 -6.06
CA ARG A 21 -5.69 -7.71 -4.90
C ARG A 21 -5.51 -6.40 -4.14
N PHE A 22 -6.59 -5.64 -3.95
CA PHE A 22 -6.55 -4.43 -3.12
C PHE A 22 -6.24 -4.80 -1.66
N LEU A 23 -5.23 -4.14 -1.07
CA LEU A 23 -4.80 -4.37 0.31
C LEU A 23 -5.17 -3.23 1.24
N GLY A 24 -5.34 -2.00 0.72
CA GLY A 24 -5.64 -0.84 1.55
C GLY A 24 -5.05 0.46 1.00
N VAL A 25 -4.89 1.43 1.90
CA VAL A 25 -4.33 2.75 1.63
C VAL A 25 -3.03 2.92 2.41
N GLY A 26 -2.00 3.42 1.73
CA GLY A 26 -0.73 3.84 2.33
C GLY A 26 -0.50 5.33 2.14
N GLU A 27 0.44 5.88 2.90
CA GLU A 27 0.93 7.26 2.75
C GLU A 27 2.43 7.21 2.46
N ILE A 28 2.88 8.01 1.51
CA ILE A 28 4.31 8.24 1.29
C ILE A 28 4.83 9.18 2.37
N ARG A 29 5.90 8.79 3.05
CA ARG A 29 6.56 9.64 4.03
C ARG A 29 7.77 10.34 3.42
N GLY A 30 8.34 11.28 4.16
CA GLY A 30 9.49 12.09 3.71
C GLY A 30 10.79 11.30 3.51
N ASP A 31 10.84 10.05 4.00
CA ASP A 31 11.90 9.07 3.74
C ASP A 31 11.71 8.31 2.42
N GLY A 32 10.59 8.55 1.71
CA GLY A 32 10.24 7.85 0.48
C GLY A 32 9.61 6.46 0.70
N GLU A 33 9.44 6.04 1.96
CA GLU A 33 8.74 4.79 2.28
C GLU A 33 7.23 4.96 2.28
N VAL A 34 6.53 3.85 2.00
CA VAL A 34 5.07 3.81 2.02
C VAL A 34 4.61 3.15 3.32
N HIS A 35 4.03 3.94 4.21
CA HIS A 35 3.51 3.45 5.48
C HIS A 35 2.02 3.09 5.35
N PRO A 36 1.58 1.97 5.95
CA PRO A 36 0.16 1.61 5.95
C PRO A 36 -0.65 2.61 6.78
N LYS A 37 -1.74 3.12 6.21
CA LYS A 37 -2.71 3.98 6.93
C LYS A 37 -3.99 3.25 7.27
N ARG A 38 -4.48 2.45 6.33
CA ARG A 38 -5.65 1.60 6.53
C ARG A 38 -5.52 0.36 5.68
N LEU A 39 -5.41 -0.78 6.33
CA LEU A 39 -5.37 -2.07 5.65
C LEU A 39 -6.73 -2.74 5.71
N VAL A 40 -7.06 -3.48 4.66
CA VAL A 40 -8.21 -4.38 4.66
C VAL A 40 -7.83 -5.60 5.50
N ALA A 41 -8.72 -5.99 6.42
CA ALA A 41 -8.54 -7.20 7.20
C ALA A 41 -8.41 -8.41 6.27
N SER A 42 -7.29 -9.12 6.36
CA SER A 42 -7.12 -10.42 5.74
C SER A 42 -7.31 -11.47 6.82
N ARG A 43 -8.11 -12.50 6.54
CA ARG A 43 -8.04 -13.74 7.32
C ARG A 43 -6.69 -14.38 6.98
N LEU A 44 -5.67 -14.11 7.78
CA LEU A 44 -4.52 -15.01 7.85
C LEU A 44 -5.10 -16.35 8.30
N ASN A 45 -5.08 -17.35 7.43
CA ASN A 45 -5.29 -18.72 7.87
C ASN A 45 -3.92 -19.17 8.41
N PRO A 46 -3.71 -19.34 9.72
CA PRO A 46 -2.39 -19.65 10.29
C PRO A 46 -1.90 -21.08 9.98
N ALA A 47 -2.49 -21.77 9.01
CA ALA A 47 -2.32 -23.20 8.77
C ALA A 47 -1.89 -23.57 7.33
N THR A 48 -1.31 -22.64 6.56
CA THR A 48 -0.63 -22.93 5.28
C THR A 48 0.71 -22.25 5.20
#